data_AF-A0A0F9S367-F1
#
_entry.id   AF-A0A0F9S367-F1
#
_cell.length_a   1.000
_cell.length_b   1.000
_cell.length_c   1.000
_cell.angle_alpha   90.00
_cell.angle_beta   90.00
_cell.angle_gamma   90.00
#
_symmetry.space_group_name_H-M   'P 1'
#
loop_
_entity.id
_entity.type
_entity.pdbx_description
1 polymer ?
#
loop_
_entity_poly.entity_id
_entity_poly.type
_entity_poly.pdbx_seq_one_letter_code
_entity_poly.pdbx_strand_id
1 'polypeptide(L)'
;MKNIAAQFRKWALRLVDADEGYEWGKENPYGADCSGTVCYPLIRMKYFIRTDADELYRKIYTRLVKEKDELDLDRILAVFYMMKKSWKKLDGTIMSAKTIRHVTPVIGRYCVVDADWKRDQIIIKTAKAVRLELEKVGAEAIWRELNIQNAKKYSGILFYNPDKRLLELLNDSD
;
A
#
# COMPACT_ATOMS: atom_id res chain seq x y z
N MET A 1 -3.79 -20.79 14.43
CA MET A 1 -3.91 -19.98 13.18
C MET A 1 -2.83 -18.91 13.20
N LYS A 2 -1.98 -18.81 12.16
CA LYS A 2 -0.99 -17.74 12.06
C LYS A 2 -1.71 -16.38 12.06
N ASN A 3 -1.27 -15.43 12.89
CA ASN A 3 -1.81 -14.06 12.90
C ASN A 3 -1.57 -13.44 11.51
N ILE A 4 -2.65 -13.31 10.72
CA ILE A 4 -2.63 -12.80 9.34
C ILE A 4 -2.08 -11.38 9.27
N ALA A 5 -2.39 -10.53 10.25
CA ALA A 5 -1.87 -9.17 10.30
C ALA A 5 -0.35 -9.16 10.57
N ALA A 6 0.15 -10.04 11.43
CA ALA A 6 1.59 -10.19 11.65
C ALA A 6 2.33 -10.65 10.38
N GLN A 7 1.74 -11.54 9.57
CA GLN A 7 2.32 -11.95 8.29
C GLN A 7 2.36 -10.79 7.30
N PHE A 8 1.27 -10.03 7.18
CA PHE A 8 1.23 -8.84 6.32
C PHE A 8 2.35 -7.86 6.67
N ARG A 9 2.49 -7.54 7.95
CA ARG A 9 3.53 -6.62 8.44
C ARG A 9 4.94 -7.14 8.18
N LYS A 10 5.19 -8.44 8.40
CA LYS A 10 6.48 -9.06 8.10
C LYS A 10 6.88 -8.84 6.64
N TRP A 11 5.94 -9.02 5.71
CA TRP A 11 6.22 -8.83 4.29
C TRP A 11 6.35 -7.34 3.91
N ALA A 12 5.56 -6.46 4.54
CA ALA A 12 5.70 -5.01 4.32
C ALA A 12 7.07 -4.51 4.79
N LEU A 13 7.53 -5.00 5.94
CA LEU A 13 8.86 -4.67 6.50
C LEU A 13 10.01 -5.18 5.62
N ARG A 14 9.84 -6.24 4.83
CA ARG A 14 10.88 -6.72 3.90
C ARG A 14 11.17 -5.76 2.75
N LEU A 15 10.31 -4.78 2.52
CA LEU A 15 10.53 -3.75 1.51
C LEU A 15 11.36 -2.58 2.05
N VAL A 16 11.50 -2.44 3.37
CA VAL A 16 12.25 -1.33 3.95
C VAL A 16 13.72 -1.48 3.55
N ASP A 17 14.33 -0.36 3.14
CA ASP A 17 15.70 -0.30 2.64
C ASP A 17 15.94 -1.15 1.37
N ALA A 18 14.89 -1.38 0.57
CA ALA A 18 15.02 -2.03 -0.73
C ALA A 18 16.05 -1.32 -1.63
N ASP A 19 16.91 -2.10 -2.29
CA ASP A 19 18.10 -1.62 -3.00
C ASP A 19 17.81 -0.58 -4.10
N GLU A 20 16.68 -0.73 -4.80
CA GLU A 20 16.21 0.15 -5.87
C GLU A 20 15.27 1.27 -5.37
N GLY A 21 14.96 1.30 -4.07
CA GLY A 21 14.18 2.39 -3.48
C GLY A 21 12.75 2.52 -4.01
N TYR A 22 12.36 3.76 -4.35
CA TYR A 22 11.03 4.04 -4.90
C TYR A 22 11.03 3.74 -6.39
N GLU A 23 10.14 2.86 -6.83
CA GLU A 23 10.09 2.45 -8.23
C GLU A 23 8.66 2.40 -8.75
N TRP A 24 8.36 3.27 -9.72
CA TRP A 24 7.01 3.38 -10.28
C TRP A 24 6.58 2.06 -10.92
N GLY A 25 5.44 1.54 -10.49
CA GLY A 25 4.91 0.31 -11.07
C GLY A 25 5.51 -0.97 -10.50
N LYS A 26 6.45 -0.92 -9.53
CA LYS A 26 7.04 -2.11 -8.90
C LYS A 26 6.36 -2.51 -7.58
N GLU A 27 6.52 -3.78 -7.23
CA GLU A 27 6.00 -4.40 -6.01
C GLU A 27 6.85 -5.60 -5.56
N ASN A 28 8.17 -5.46 -5.52
CA ASN A 28 9.08 -6.56 -5.19
C ASN A 28 10.08 -6.16 -4.08
N PRO A 29 10.88 -7.11 -3.53
CA PRO A 29 11.84 -6.83 -2.46
C PRO A 29 12.95 -5.83 -2.82
N TYR A 30 13.20 -5.61 -4.10
CA TYR A 30 14.25 -4.72 -4.61
C TYR A 30 13.73 -3.30 -4.80
N GLY A 31 12.44 -3.11 -5.09
CA GLY A 31 11.83 -1.78 -5.21
C GLY A 31 10.30 -1.84 -5.29
N ALA A 32 9.65 -0.75 -4.88
CA ALA A 32 8.20 -0.64 -4.90
C ALA A 32 7.71 0.80 -4.98
N ASP A 33 6.52 0.98 -5.59
CA ASP A 33 5.75 2.21 -5.47
C ASP A 33 4.84 2.17 -4.23
N CYS A 34 4.10 3.27 -3.99
CA CYS A 34 3.19 3.37 -2.85
C CYS A 34 2.17 2.22 -2.77
N SER A 35 1.56 1.84 -3.89
CA SER A 35 0.63 0.72 -3.97
C SER A 35 1.33 -0.63 -3.88
N GLY A 36 2.56 -0.72 -4.39
CA GLY A 36 3.43 -1.89 -4.30
C GLY A 36 3.76 -2.27 -2.86
N THR A 37 3.91 -1.28 -1.97
CA THR A 37 4.11 -1.55 -0.52
C THR A 37 2.93 -2.29 0.13
N VAL A 38 1.74 -2.22 -0.45
CA VAL A 38 0.54 -2.94 -0.01
C VAL A 38 0.34 -4.23 -0.80
N CYS A 39 0.56 -4.19 -2.11
CA CYS A 39 0.35 -5.32 -3.01
C CYS A 39 1.33 -6.47 -2.71
N TYR A 40 2.62 -6.16 -2.50
CA TYR A 40 3.63 -7.19 -2.23
C TYR A 40 3.26 -8.07 -1.02
N PRO A 41 2.94 -7.52 0.17
CA PRO A 41 2.46 -8.33 1.30
C PRO A 41 1.23 -9.20 0.98
N LEU A 42 0.26 -8.66 0.24
CA LEU A 42 -0.94 -9.41 -0.16
C LEU A 42 -0.56 -10.61 -1.03
N ILE A 43 0.30 -10.40 -2.03
CA ILE A 43 0.77 -11.43 -2.95
C ILE A 43 1.56 -12.51 -2.18
N ARG A 44 2.44 -12.12 -1.24
CA ARG A 44 3.17 -13.06 -0.38
C ARG A 44 2.25 -13.86 0.56
N MET A 45 1.05 -13.35 0.82
CA MET A 45 -0.02 -14.04 1.55
C MET A 45 -0.97 -14.82 0.62
N LYS A 46 -0.59 -15.00 -0.65
CA LYS A 46 -1.35 -15.69 -1.71
C LYS A 46 -2.66 -14.99 -2.11
N TYR A 47 -2.78 -13.69 -1.83
CA TYR A 47 -3.79 -12.83 -2.43
C TYR A 47 -3.14 -12.10 -3.60
N PHE A 48 -3.24 -12.67 -4.81
CA PHE A 48 -2.63 -12.15 -6.03
C PHE A 48 -3.32 -10.84 -6.46
N ILE A 49 -2.93 -9.73 -5.84
CA ILE A 49 -3.49 -8.41 -6.05
C ILE A 49 -2.34 -7.47 -6.42
N ARG A 50 -2.38 -6.98 -7.65
CA ARG A 50 -1.54 -5.92 -8.19
C ARG A 50 -2.42 -4.92 -8.93
N THR A 51 -2.59 -3.76 -8.31
CA THR A 51 -3.44 -2.67 -8.79
C THR A 51 -2.94 -1.35 -8.18
N ASP A 52 -3.59 -0.22 -8.48
CA ASP A 52 -3.23 1.10 -7.96
C ASP A 52 -3.86 1.39 -6.59
N ALA A 53 -3.45 2.52 -5.98
CA ALA A 53 -3.90 2.94 -4.66
C ALA A 53 -5.42 3.26 -4.61
N ASP A 54 -6.02 3.71 -5.70
CA ASP A 54 -7.44 4.08 -5.76
C ASP A 54 -8.32 2.83 -5.83
N GLU A 55 -7.92 1.83 -6.62
CA GLU A 55 -8.58 0.53 -6.66
C GLU A 55 -8.43 -0.24 -5.35
N LEU A 56 -7.24 -0.21 -4.73
CA LEU A 56 -7.03 -0.77 -3.38
C LEU A 56 -8.04 -0.18 -2.39
N TYR A 57 -8.22 1.16 -2.40
CA TYR A 57 -9.16 1.85 -1.52
C TYR A 57 -10.63 1.46 -1.79
N ARG A 58 -11.04 1.45 -3.06
CA ARG A 58 -12.45 1.22 -3.42
C ARG A 58 -12.88 -0.23 -3.35
N LYS A 59 -11.99 -1.17 -3.64
CA LYS A 59 -12.33 -2.58 -3.82
C LYS A 59 -11.79 -3.47 -2.71
N ILE A 60 -10.61 -3.19 -2.15
CA ILE A 60 -9.90 -4.11 -1.23
C ILE A 60 -9.98 -3.65 0.23
N TYR A 61 -9.68 -2.38 0.50
CA TYR A 61 -9.66 -1.76 1.82
C TYR A 61 -10.96 -1.00 2.09
N THR A 62 -12.06 -1.72 2.16
CA THR A 62 -13.42 -1.12 2.20
C THR A 62 -13.99 -0.97 3.60
N ARG A 63 -13.32 -1.50 4.64
CA ARG A 63 -13.80 -1.41 6.01
C ARG A 63 -13.36 -0.09 6.65
N LEU A 64 -14.31 0.64 7.21
CA LEU A 64 -14.05 1.88 7.93
C LEU A 64 -13.31 1.57 9.24
N VAL A 65 -12.29 2.37 9.54
CA VAL A 65 -11.57 2.35 10.81
C VAL A 65 -12.03 3.56 11.61
N LYS A 66 -12.46 3.35 12.85
CA LYS A 66 -12.74 4.45 13.77
C LYS A 66 -11.43 4.87 14.43
N GLU A 67 -11.31 6.14 14.82
CA GLU A 67 -10.08 6.70 15.41
C GLU A 67 -9.53 5.85 16.57
N LYS A 68 -10.41 5.38 17.46
CA LYS A 68 -10.04 4.53 18.59
C LYS A 68 -9.41 3.18 18.20
N ASP A 69 -9.61 2.73 16.96
CA ASP A 69 -9.14 1.43 16.47
C ASP A 69 -7.88 1.56 15.58
N GLU A 70 -7.35 2.77 15.36
CA GLU A 70 -6.13 3.00 14.54
C GLU A 70 -4.87 2.36 15.13
N LEU A 71 -4.91 1.97 16.41
CA LEU A 71 -3.83 1.35 17.15
C LEU A 71 -3.89 -0.18 17.19
N ASP A 72 -4.94 -0.78 16.61
CA ASP A 72 -5.17 -2.22 16.66
C ASP A 72 -4.23 -2.97 15.70
N LEU A 73 -3.28 -3.71 16.28
CA LEU A 73 -2.27 -4.48 15.55
C LEU A 73 -2.77 -5.88 15.14
N ASP A 74 -3.98 -6.28 15.50
CA ASP A 74 -4.57 -7.53 15.00
C ASP A 74 -5.28 -7.33 13.66
N ARG A 75 -5.34 -6.08 13.18
CA ARG A 75 -5.94 -5.69 11.91
C ARG A 75 -4.88 -5.39 10.85
N ILE A 76 -5.25 -5.59 9.58
CA ILE A 76 -4.45 -5.12 8.44
C ILE A 76 -5.02 -3.77 8.03
N LEU A 77 -4.27 -2.71 8.38
CA LEU A 77 -4.67 -1.33 8.15
C LEU A 77 -3.75 -0.69 7.11
N ALA A 78 -4.30 0.28 6.38
CA ALA A 78 -3.55 1.17 5.51
C ALA A 78 -4.12 2.59 5.61
N VAL A 79 -3.24 3.57 5.42
CA VAL A 79 -3.61 4.98 5.34
C VAL A 79 -3.61 5.39 3.88
N PHE A 80 -4.77 5.84 3.41
CA PHE A 80 -4.98 6.31 2.05
C PHE A 80 -5.04 7.82 2.02
N TYR A 81 -4.38 8.44 1.05
CA TYR A 81 -4.31 9.90 0.96
C TYR A 81 -5.12 10.37 -0.24
N MET A 82 -6.33 10.84 0.04
CA MET A 82 -7.34 11.21 -0.96
C MET A 82 -7.24 12.69 -1.30
N MET A 83 -7.22 13.01 -2.59
CA MET A 83 -7.11 14.41 -3.03
C MET A 83 -8.45 15.13 -2.94
N LYS A 84 -8.48 16.31 -2.30
CA LYS A 84 -9.69 17.14 -2.20
C LYS A 84 -10.05 17.84 -3.52
N LYS A 85 -9.08 17.98 -4.43
CA LYS A 85 -9.21 18.61 -5.75
C LYS A 85 -8.62 17.70 -6.83
N SER A 86 -8.89 18.01 -8.11
CA SER A 86 -8.19 17.34 -9.21
C SER A 86 -6.68 17.56 -9.12
N TRP A 87 -5.91 16.62 -9.65
CA TRP A 87 -4.45 16.63 -9.55
C TRP A 87 -3.82 15.93 -10.75
N LYS A 88 -2.53 16.16 -10.95
CA LYS A 88 -1.76 15.58 -12.06
C LYS A 88 -0.79 14.53 -11.52
N LYS A 89 -0.82 13.32 -12.09
CA LYS A 89 0.19 12.27 -11.85
C LYS A 89 1.56 12.73 -12.39
N LEU A 90 2.61 11.99 -12.01
CA LEU A 90 3.97 12.26 -12.52
C LEU A 90 4.06 12.11 -14.04
N ASP A 91 3.34 11.14 -14.62
CA ASP A 91 3.22 10.93 -16.08
C ASP A 91 2.37 11.99 -16.80
N GLY A 92 1.76 12.90 -16.06
CA GLY A 92 0.94 13.97 -16.57
C GLY A 92 -0.55 13.67 -16.71
N THR A 93 -1.00 12.46 -16.39
CA THR A 93 -2.41 12.09 -16.34
C THR A 93 -3.18 12.96 -15.33
N ILE A 94 -4.32 13.52 -15.74
CA ILE A 94 -5.20 14.28 -14.86
C ILE A 94 -6.15 13.32 -14.13
N MET A 95 -6.09 13.39 -12.81
CA MET A 95 -6.94 12.64 -11.89
C MET A 95 -8.02 13.56 -11.31
N SER A 96 -9.24 13.04 -11.20
CA SER A 96 -10.36 13.77 -10.60
C SER A 96 -10.20 13.92 -9.09
N ALA A 97 -10.96 14.86 -8.50
CA ALA A 97 -11.04 14.94 -7.04
C ALA A 97 -11.60 13.65 -6.43
N LYS A 98 -11.33 13.42 -5.14
CA LYS A 98 -11.72 12.21 -4.39
C LYS A 98 -11.10 10.91 -4.92
N THR A 99 -9.96 11.03 -5.60
CA THR A 99 -9.11 9.90 -5.98
C THR A 99 -7.93 9.78 -5.03
N ILE A 100 -7.44 8.56 -4.83
CA ILE A 100 -6.27 8.32 -3.99
C ILE A 100 -4.99 8.67 -4.75
N ARG A 101 -4.15 9.48 -4.12
CA ARG A 101 -2.82 9.84 -4.63
C ARG A 101 -1.71 8.93 -4.12
N HIS A 102 -1.84 8.47 -2.88
CA HIS A 102 -0.82 7.70 -2.18
C HIS A 102 -1.46 6.74 -1.17
N VAL A 103 -0.74 5.69 -0.80
CA VAL A 103 -1.14 4.76 0.25
C VAL A 103 0.09 4.29 1.01
N THR A 104 -0.07 4.05 2.31
CA THR A 104 0.98 3.45 3.15
C THR A 104 0.39 2.34 4.04
N PRO A 105 0.92 1.10 4.03
CA PRO A 105 0.50 0.06 4.97
C PRO A 105 0.94 0.40 6.39
N VAL A 106 0.11 0.04 7.36
CA VAL A 106 0.40 0.22 8.79
C VAL A 106 1.12 -1.01 9.31
N ILE A 107 2.28 -0.80 9.93
CA ILE A 107 3.16 -1.85 10.44
C ILE A 107 3.36 -1.81 11.97
N GLY A 108 2.81 -0.80 12.63
CA GLY A 108 2.91 -0.63 14.07
C GLY A 108 2.01 0.51 14.52
N ARG A 109 2.05 0.82 15.83
CA ARG A 109 1.27 1.93 16.39
C ARG A 109 1.69 3.24 15.74
N TYR A 110 0.86 3.76 14.84
CA TYR A 110 1.14 4.93 13.99
C TYR A 110 2.40 4.82 13.11
N CYS A 111 2.96 3.63 12.93
CA CYS A 111 4.12 3.39 12.06
C CYS A 111 3.64 2.83 10.73
N VAL A 112 4.16 3.38 9.64
CA VAL A 112 3.83 2.96 8.28
C VAL A 112 5.10 2.70 7.48
N VAL A 113 5.00 1.86 6.45
CA VAL A 113 6.02 1.78 5.40
C VAL A 113 5.62 2.75 4.30
N ASP A 114 6.52 3.68 3.97
CA ASP A 114 6.29 4.72 2.97
C ASP A 114 7.27 4.53 1.81
N ALA A 115 6.75 4.46 0.59
CA ALA A 115 7.56 4.55 -0.62
C ALA A 115 7.74 6.05 -0.95
N ASP A 116 8.83 6.63 -0.46
CA ASP A 116 9.12 8.06 -0.56
C ASP A 116 9.84 8.38 -1.87
N TRP A 117 9.07 8.81 -2.86
CA TRP A 117 9.61 9.22 -4.17
C TRP A 117 10.55 10.43 -4.12
N LYS A 118 10.53 11.26 -3.05
CA LYS A 118 11.44 12.41 -2.93
C LYS A 118 12.83 11.98 -2.47
N ARG A 119 12.88 10.90 -1.67
CA ARG A 119 14.13 10.33 -1.14
C ARG A 119 14.63 9.15 -1.94
N ASP A 120 13.81 8.66 -2.85
CA ASP A 120 14.06 7.44 -3.60
C ASP A 120 14.29 6.24 -2.66
N GLN A 121 13.40 6.08 -1.68
CA GLN A 121 13.56 5.09 -0.60
C GLN A 121 12.22 4.49 -0.19
N ILE A 122 12.26 3.22 0.25
CA ILE A 122 11.18 2.63 1.05
C ILE A 122 11.60 2.67 2.51
N ILE A 123 10.89 3.44 3.32
CA ILE A 123 11.32 3.78 4.69
C ILE A 123 10.17 3.71 5.68
N ILE A 124 10.48 3.43 6.94
CA ILE A 124 9.51 3.52 8.03
C ILE A 124 9.31 4.98 8.44
N LYS A 125 8.06 5.42 8.49
CA LYS A 125 7.67 6.74 8.99
C LYS A 125 6.53 6.65 9.99
N THR A 126 6.29 7.75 10.68
CA THR A 126 5.00 7.92 11.37
C THR A 126 3.92 8.28 10.34
N ALA A 127 2.69 7.78 10.54
CA ALA A 127 1.53 8.17 9.74
C ALA A 127 1.33 9.69 9.74
N LYS A 128 1.63 10.36 10.87
CA LYS A 128 1.61 11.82 10.99
C LYS A 128 2.59 12.50 10.03
N ALA A 129 3.82 12.00 9.92
CA ALA A 129 4.83 12.61 9.04
C ALA A 129 4.40 12.54 7.57
N VAL A 130 3.91 11.38 7.11
CA VAL A 130 3.41 11.22 5.74
C VAL A 130 2.17 12.09 5.51
N ARG A 131 1.23 12.11 6.46
CA ARG A 131 0.05 12.98 6.41
C ARG A 131 0.41 14.44 6.21
N LEU A 132 1.32 14.98 7.02
CA LEU A 132 1.70 16.39 6.93
C LEU A 132 2.33 16.73 5.57
N GLU A 133 3.07 15.82 4.96
CA GLU A 133 3.62 16.02 3.61
C GLU A 133 2.54 16.02 2.53
N LEU A 134 1.53 15.15 2.63
CA LEU A 134 0.48 15.04 1.61
C LEU A 134 -0.64 16.06 1.78
N GLU A 135 -0.90 16.52 3.01
CA GLU A 135 -1.82 17.64 3.28
C GLU A 135 -1.33 18.93 2.63
N LYS A 136 -0.01 19.16 2.53
CA LYS A 136 0.57 20.32 1.82
C LYS A 136 0.16 20.39 0.35
N VAL A 137 -0.12 19.24 -0.27
CA VAL A 137 -0.58 19.16 -1.66
C VAL A 137 -2.10 18.96 -1.78
N GLY A 138 -2.84 19.08 -0.68
CA GLY A 138 -4.30 19.03 -0.66
C GLY A 138 -4.91 17.63 -0.51
N ALA A 139 -4.14 16.66 -0.01
CA ALA A 139 -4.66 15.35 0.35
C ALA A 139 -5.30 15.33 1.76
N GLU A 140 -6.16 14.35 1.99
CA GLU A 140 -6.74 13.99 3.28
C GLU A 140 -6.38 12.54 3.61
N ALA A 141 -5.88 12.28 4.82
CA ALA A 141 -5.56 10.93 5.27
C ALA A 141 -6.82 10.19 5.73
N ILE A 142 -7.01 8.98 5.23
CA ILE A 142 -8.17 8.14 5.49
C ILE A 142 -7.69 6.74 5.86
N TRP A 143 -8.00 6.31 7.08
CA TRP A 143 -7.71 4.95 7.53
C TRP A 143 -8.75 3.97 7.01
N ARG A 144 -8.26 2.83 6.51
CA ARG A 144 -9.09 1.70 6.08
C ARG A 144 -8.48 0.39 6.51
N GLU A 145 -9.36 -0.57 6.75
CA GLU A 145 -9.00 -1.95 7.03
C GLU A 145 -9.23 -2.81 5.78
N LEU A 146 -8.34 -3.78 5.59
CA LEU A 146 -8.47 -4.84 4.60
C LEU A 146 -9.78 -5.60 4.77
N ASN A 147 -10.60 -5.64 3.72
CA ASN A 147 -11.69 -6.59 3.64
C ASN A 147 -11.17 -7.91 3.03
N ILE A 148 -10.89 -8.90 3.89
CA ILE A 148 -10.35 -10.21 3.47
C ILE A 148 -11.25 -10.90 2.44
N GLN A 149 -12.58 -10.76 2.54
CA GLN A 149 -13.49 -11.36 1.55
C GLN A 149 -13.31 -10.72 0.18
N ASN A 150 -13.12 -9.40 0.13
CA ASN A 150 -12.81 -8.72 -1.12
C ASN A 150 -11.43 -9.10 -1.65
N ALA A 151 -10.42 -9.23 -0.78
CA ALA A 151 -9.10 -9.69 -1.19
C ALA A 151 -9.15 -11.09 -1.85
N LYS A 152 -9.94 -12.01 -1.28
CA LYS A 152 -10.20 -13.33 -1.89
C LYS A 152 -10.95 -13.20 -3.22
N LYS A 153 -12.03 -12.42 -3.24
CA LYS A 153 -12.88 -12.22 -4.42
C LYS A 153 -12.11 -11.65 -5.61
N TYR A 154 -11.20 -10.71 -5.37
CA TYR A 154 -10.48 -9.99 -6.42
C TYR A 154 -9.07 -10.53 -6.70
N SER A 155 -8.60 -11.53 -5.93
CA SER A 155 -7.33 -12.20 -6.20
C SER A 155 -7.31 -12.79 -7.61
N GLY A 156 -6.26 -12.51 -8.38
CA GLY A 156 -6.13 -12.88 -9.79
C GLY A 156 -6.94 -12.02 -10.77
N ILE A 157 -8.01 -11.36 -10.31
CA ILE A 157 -8.81 -10.43 -11.14
C ILE A 157 -8.17 -9.05 -11.19
N LEU A 158 -7.70 -8.54 -10.05
CA LEU A 158 -6.97 -7.28 -9.93
C LEU A 158 -5.46 -7.57 -9.86
N PHE A 159 -4.91 -8.21 -10.88
CA PHE A 159 -3.49 -8.60 -10.95
C PHE A 159 -2.89 -8.15 -12.28
N TYR A 160 -2.78 -6.84 -12.45
CA TYR A 160 -2.39 -6.22 -13.71
C TYR A 160 -0.88 -6.05 -13.81
N ASN A 161 -0.30 -6.53 -14.91
CA ASN A 161 1.11 -6.36 -15.26
C ASN A 161 2.07 -6.52 -14.05
N PRO A 162 1.99 -7.65 -13.32
CA PRO A 162 2.84 -7.85 -12.16
C PRO A 162 4.31 -7.79 -12.55
N ASP A 163 5.13 -7.27 -11.63
CA ASP A 163 6.56 -7.22 -11.83
C ASP A 163 7.15 -8.61 -12.13
N LYS A 164 7.96 -8.69 -13.18
CA LYS A 164 8.51 -9.97 -13.66
C LYS A 164 9.37 -10.67 -12.61
N ARG A 165 10.21 -9.91 -11.89
CA ARG A 165 11.07 -10.48 -10.84
C ARG A 165 10.24 -11.00 -9.67
N LEU A 166 9.12 -10.35 -9.36
CA LEU A 166 8.19 -10.92 -8.38
C LEU A 166 7.63 -12.27 -8.84
N LEU A 167 7.26 -12.42 -10.11
CA LEU A 167 6.77 -13.69 -10.63
C LEU A 167 7.83 -14.80 -10.55
N GLU A 168 9.08 -14.49 -10.89
CA GLU A 168 10.23 -15.40 -10.74
C GLU A 168 10.39 -15.84 -9.28
N LEU A 169 10.40 -14.89 -8.34
CA LEU A 169 10.49 -15.17 -6.90
C LEU A 169 9.33 -16.03 -6.36
N LEU A 170 8.15 -15.94 -6.97
CA LEU A 170 7.00 -16.76 -6.58
C LEU A 170 7.13 -18.21 -7.06
N ASN A 171 7.76 -18.43 -8.21
CA ASN A 171 8.01 -19.75 -8.78
C ASN A 171 9.18 -20.47 -8.09
N ASP A 172 10.17 -19.72 -7.60
CA ASP A 172 11.33 -20.27 -6.85
C ASP A 172 10.99 -20.63 -5.38
N SER A 173 9.77 -20.34 -4.94
CA SER A 173 9.31 -20.56 -3.56
C SER A 173 8.58 -21.90 -3.34
N ASP A 174 8.48 -22.74 -4.38
CA ASP A 174 7.90 -24.09 -4.35
C ASP A 174 8.99 -25.17 -4.21
#